data_AF-A0A164PGI3-F1
#
_entry.id   AF-A0A164PGI3-F1
#
_cell.length_a   1.000
_cell.length_b   1.000
_cell.length_c   1.000
_cell.angle_alpha   90.00
_cell.angle_beta   90.00
_cell.angle_gamma   90.00
#
_symmetry.space_group_name_H-M   'P 1'
#
loop_
_entity.id
_entity.type
_entity.pdbx_description
1 polymer ?
#
loop_
_entity_poly.entity_id
_entity_poly.type
_entity_poly.pdbx_seq_one_letter_code
_entity_poly.pdbx_strand_id
1 'polypeptide(L)'
;MRWSLFFLSACLSLQVHTYPVSEPSSSDIDPLPSNVTFSSNDRRSSIALLKRAGTLVCGVSLRDAVRQDCVDRQGIQQFTFAGAATGTIIPRQMTVAAAHNPTNAVQCEHALELQVVQTVLLQSHFCDVLTQLIAAEHAAGHDENNNAAHIMAGIVGAINGPENLFFLQTDVNSAKRTYVQKAVASNAAAPALSVASTPTNSQAFADVHQFIHNAAIQQGSTDVAHAADVAIAAVIHLATVLQPQPAALHDALAVYNGHFEAGLTVTHTWNRVLAATVVA
;
A
#
# COMPACT_ATOMS: atom_id res chain seq x y z
N MET A 1 50.43 10.50 11.12
CA MET A 1 49.49 9.55 10.51
C MET A 1 48.07 10.08 10.76
N ARG A 2 47.43 10.67 9.75
CA ARG A 2 46.06 11.19 9.80
C ARG A 2 45.32 10.54 8.65
N TRP A 3 44.27 9.78 8.94
CA TRP A 3 43.38 9.17 7.94
C TRP A 3 42.13 10.05 7.84
N SER A 4 41.90 10.60 6.66
CA SER A 4 40.71 11.35 6.31
C SER A 4 39.71 10.39 5.65
N LEU A 5 38.54 10.19 6.28
CA LEU A 5 37.41 9.50 5.66
C LEU A 5 36.57 10.53 4.90
N PHE A 6 36.56 10.40 3.57
CA PHE A 6 35.59 11.05 2.68
C PHE A 6 34.29 10.25 2.75
N PHE A 7 33.22 10.86 3.28
CA PHE A 7 31.86 10.38 3.07
C PHE A 7 31.33 10.97 1.76
N LEU A 8 31.17 10.12 0.74
CA LEU A 8 30.36 10.44 -0.43
C LEU A 8 28.88 10.29 -0.05
N SER A 9 28.16 11.42 -0.01
CA SER A 9 26.71 11.45 0.08
C SER A 9 26.13 11.25 -1.32
N ALA A 10 25.66 10.05 -1.64
CA ALA A 10 24.92 9.78 -2.86
C ALA A 10 23.45 10.20 -2.66
N CYS A 11 23.07 11.36 -3.19
CA CYS A 11 21.67 11.75 -3.32
C CYS A 11 21.02 10.94 -4.45
N LEU A 12 20.35 9.83 -4.13
CA LEU A 12 19.38 9.23 -5.06
C LEU A 12 18.10 10.07 -5.05
N SER A 13 17.87 10.80 -6.14
CA SER A 13 16.59 11.47 -6.39
C SER A 13 15.54 10.43 -6.80
N LEU A 14 14.67 10.03 -5.87
CA LEU A 14 13.46 9.29 -6.24
C LEU A 14 12.50 10.21 -7.00
N GLN A 15 12.37 10.01 -8.31
CA GLN A 15 11.29 10.60 -9.10
C GLN A 15 9.98 9.87 -8.83
N VAL A 16 9.25 10.32 -7.80
CA VAL A 16 7.90 9.83 -7.49
C VAL A 16 6.93 10.40 -8.52
N HIS A 17 6.46 9.56 -9.45
CA HIS A 17 5.38 9.90 -10.37
C HIS A 17 4.04 9.87 -9.60
N THR A 18 3.47 11.04 -9.34
CA THR A 18 2.13 11.18 -8.78
C THR A 18 1.10 10.95 -9.89
N TYR A 19 0.36 9.84 -9.86
CA TYR A 19 -0.80 9.63 -10.71
C TYR A 19 -2.06 10.18 -10.02
N PRO A 20 -2.86 11.05 -10.67
CA PRO A 20 -4.14 11.47 -10.13
C PRO A 20 -5.16 10.32 -10.29
N VAL A 21 -5.76 9.89 -9.19
CA VAL A 21 -6.96 9.05 -9.21
C VAL A 21 -8.08 9.86 -8.60
N SER A 22 -8.78 10.60 -9.46
CA SER A 22 -10.10 11.14 -9.15
C SER A 22 -11.14 10.11 -9.60
N GLU A 23 -12.01 9.67 -8.68
CA GLU A 23 -13.21 8.91 -9.04
C GLU A 23 -14.10 9.78 -9.94
N PRO A 24 -14.64 9.26 -11.06
CA PRO A 24 -15.65 9.98 -11.82
C PRO A 24 -16.97 9.99 -11.05
N SER A 25 -17.58 11.18 -10.91
CA SER A 25 -18.94 11.34 -10.39
C SER A 25 -19.94 10.65 -11.32
N SER A 26 -20.73 9.73 -10.78
CA SER A 26 -21.78 9.04 -11.51
C SER A 26 -22.99 9.96 -11.73
N SER A 27 -23.07 10.54 -12.93
CA SER A 27 -24.33 11.01 -13.51
C SER A 27 -24.21 10.88 -15.03
N ASP A 28 -24.62 9.73 -15.54
CA ASP A 28 -25.38 9.57 -16.78
C ASP A 28 -25.52 8.07 -17.10
N ILE A 29 -26.71 7.56 -16.83
CA ILE A 29 -27.21 6.29 -17.33
C ILE A 29 -27.91 6.61 -18.65
N ASP A 30 -27.57 5.91 -19.74
CA ASP A 30 -28.57 5.46 -20.73
C ASP A 30 -27.98 4.45 -21.75
N PRO A 31 -28.83 3.66 -22.46
CA PRO A 31 -28.66 2.21 -22.57
C PRO A 31 -28.01 1.72 -23.88
N LEU A 32 -27.58 0.45 -23.82
CA LEU A 32 -27.09 -0.36 -24.95
C LEU A 32 -28.01 -0.33 -26.18
N PRO A 33 -27.42 -0.56 -27.37
CA PRO A 33 -27.87 -1.71 -28.14
C PRO A 33 -26.73 -2.62 -28.61
N SER A 34 -27.10 -3.90 -28.71
CA SER A 34 -26.32 -5.05 -29.14
C SER A 34 -25.89 -5.02 -30.61
N ASN A 35 -24.86 -5.82 -30.88
CA ASN A 35 -24.39 -6.40 -32.15
C ASN A 35 -23.14 -5.82 -32.84
N VAL A 36 -22.33 -6.79 -33.26
CA VAL A 36 -21.31 -6.88 -34.32
C VAL A 36 -19.82 -6.63 -33.99
N THR A 37 -19.06 -7.71 -34.24
CA THR A 37 -17.70 -7.83 -34.83
C THR A 37 -16.45 -7.48 -34.03
N PHE A 38 -15.64 -8.52 -33.86
CA PHE A 38 -14.21 -8.51 -33.58
C PHE A 38 -13.47 -7.67 -34.63
N SER A 39 -12.91 -6.52 -34.26
CA SER A 39 -11.91 -5.82 -35.06
C SER A 39 -11.09 -4.85 -34.22
N SER A 40 -9.80 -5.19 -34.06
CA SER A 40 -8.62 -4.33 -33.86
C SER A 40 -8.85 -2.93 -33.28
N ASN A 41 -9.10 -2.83 -31.96
CA ASN A 41 -8.99 -1.55 -31.21
C ASN A 41 -8.60 -1.76 -29.73
N ASP A 42 -7.74 -2.73 -29.47
CA ASP A 42 -7.37 -3.25 -28.15
C ASP A 42 -6.42 -2.36 -27.30
N ARG A 43 -6.38 -1.05 -27.58
CA ARG A 43 -5.61 -0.07 -26.79
C ARG A 43 -6.45 0.81 -25.87
N ARG A 44 -7.78 0.88 -26.05
CA ARG A 44 -8.66 1.64 -25.14
C ARG A 44 -9.20 0.80 -23.98
N SER A 45 -9.38 -0.50 -24.18
CA SER A 45 -9.86 -1.43 -23.12
C SER A 45 -8.81 -1.66 -22.03
N SER A 46 -7.55 -1.76 -22.42
CA SER A 46 -6.40 -1.93 -21.53
C SER A 46 -6.14 -0.68 -20.65
N ILE A 47 -6.43 0.53 -21.14
CA ILE A 47 -6.31 1.76 -20.33
C ILE A 47 -7.47 1.88 -19.31
N ALA A 48 -8.67 1.39 -19.64
CA ALA A 48 -9.81 1.36 -18.72
C ALA A 48 -9.63 0.31 -17.60
N LEU A 49 -9.00 -0.83 -17.89
CA LEU A 49 -8.59 -1.81 -16.88
C LEU A 49 -7.43 -1.29 -16.00
N LEU A 50 -6.45 -0.59 -16.60
CA LEU A 50 -5.31 0.01 -15.88
C LEU A 50 -5.70 1.18 -14.97
N LYS A 51 -6.82 1.86 -15.24
CA LYS A 51 -7.37 2.91 -14.36
C LYS A 51 -7.99 2.35 -13.07
N ARG A 52 -8.23 1.03 -13.02
CA ARG A 52 -8.80 0.28 -11.89
C ARG A 52 -7.80 -0.64 -11.19
N ALA A 53 -6.70 -0.99 -11.83
CA ALA A 53 -5.64 -1.76 -11.18
C ALA A 53 -5.09 -0.90 -10.04
N GLY A 54 -5.15 -1.43 -8.81
CA GLY A 54 -4.67 -0.75 -7.63
C GLY A 54 -3.17 -0.48 -7.68
N THR A 55 -2.57 -0.36 -6.51
CA THR A 55 -1.11 -0.28 -6.40
C THR A 55 -0.48 -1.57 -6.95
N LEU A 56 0.02 -1.54 -8.19
CA LEU A 56 0.70 -2.67 -8.82
C LEU A 56 2.09 -2.86 -8.22
N VAL A 57 2.40 -4.08 -7.79
CA VAL A 57 3.70 -4.48 -7.23
C VAL A 57 4.07 -5.85 -7.78
N CYS A 58 5.28 -5.97 -8.33
CA CYS A 58 5.74 -7.16 -9.04
C CYS A 58 4.76 -7.66 -10.13
N GLY A 59 4.02 -6.74 -10.76
CA GLY A 59 3.00 -7.07 -11.78
C GLY A 59 1.63 -7.50 -11.23
N VAL A 60 1.44 -7.52 -9.90
CA VAL A 60 0.20 -7.93 -9.22
C VAL A 60 -0.46 -6.73 -8.55
N SER A 61 -1.80 -6.61 -8.61
CA SER A 61 -2.52 -5.57 -7.89
C SER A 61 -2.59 -5.91 -6.40
N LEU A 62 -2.05 -5.05 -5.54
CA LEU A 62 -2.20 -5.20 -4.08
C LEU A 62 -3.58 -4.79 -3.58
N ARG A 63 -4.32 -3.97 -4.36
CA ARG A 63 -5.70 -3.58 -4.03
C ARG A 63 -6.67 -4.41 -4.86
N ASP A 64 -7.57 -5.11 -4.20
CA ASP A 64 -8.77 -5.66 -4.80
C ASP A 64 -10.05 -5.13 -4.11
N ALA A 65 -9.94 -4.64 -2.88
CA ALA A 65 -11.08 -4.10 -2.13
C ALA A 65 -11.66 -2.82 -2.75
N VAL A 66 -12.97 -2.84 -2.95
CA VAL A 66 -13.84 -1.77 -3.44
C VAL A 66 -14.81 -1.31 -2.35
N ARG A 67 -15.54 -0.22 -2.63
CA ARG A 67 -16.57 0.32 -1.71
C ARG A 67 -17.55 -0.75 -1.24
N GLN A 68 -17.94 -1.65 -2.13
CA GLN A 68 -18.93 -2.70 -1.83
C GLN A 68 -18.41 -3.69 -0.78
N ASP A 69 -17.12 -4.03 -0.79
CA ASP A 69 -16.53 -4.93 0.22
C ASP A 69 -16.63 -4.34 1.63
N CYS A 70 -16.51 -3.01 1.74
CA CYS A 70 -16.79 -2.33 2.99
C CYS A 70 -18.28 -2.31 3.35
N VAL A 71 -19.19 -2.14 2.38
CA VAL A 71 -20.65 -2.11 2.64
C VAL A 71 -21.17 -3.48 3.10
N ASP A 72 -20.68 -4.56 2.50
CA ASP A 72 -21.16 -5.92 2.78
C ASP A 72 -20.67 -6.46 4.13
N ARG A 73 -19.70 -5.77 4.76
CA ARG A 73 -19.15 -6.15 6.06
C ARG A 73 -20.03 -5.66 7.21
N GLN A 74 -20.56 -6.62 7.97
CA GLN A 74 -21.25 -6.31 9.23
C GLN A 74 -20.31 -5.66 10.25
N GLY A 75 -20.81 -4.62 10.93
CA GLY A 75 -20.07 -3.97 12.03
C GLY A 75 -18.91 -3.08 11.60
N ILE A 76 -18.75 -2.81 10.29
CA ILE A 76 -17.70 -1.92 9.82
C ILE A 76 -17.88 -0.51 10.38
N GLN A 77 -16.77 0.11 10.79
CA GLN A 77 -16.78 1.44 11.38
C GLN A 77 -16.56 2.52 10.33
N GLN A 78 -17.23 3.65 10.53
CA GLN A 78 -17.07 4.89 9.79
C GLN A 78 -16.44 5.96 10.67
N PHE A 79 -15.43 6.64 10.13
CA PHE A 79 -14.67 7.70 10.78
C PHE A 79 -14.87 9.02 10.03
N THR A 80 -15.46 10.01 10.71
CA THR A 80 -15.67 11.38 10.19
C THR A 80 -15.18 12.42 11.19
N PHE A 81 -15.05 13.65 10.74
CA PHE A 81 -14.44 14.76 11.49
C PHE A 81 -15.34 16.01 11.41
N ALA A 82 -15.54 16.66 12.55
CA ALA A 82 -16.42 17.83 12.63
C ALA A 82 -15.75 19.10 12.07
N GLY A 83 -16.42 19.77 11.13
CA GLY A 83 -15.94 21.03 10.52
C GLY A 83 -14.98 20.81 9.34
N ALA A 84 -14.31 21.87 8.88
CA ALA A 84 -13.34 21.82 7.78
C ALA A 84 -11.90 21.67 8.31
N ALA A 85 -11.05 20.95 7.59
CA ALA A 85 -9.64 20.81 7.93
C ALA A 85 -8.95 22.19 7.86
N THR A 86 -8.18 22.51 8.90
CA THR A 86 -7.59 23.85 9.08
C THR A 86 -6.10 23.90 8.79
N GLY A 87 -5.44 22.74 8.64
CA GLY A 87 -3.98 22.65 8.59
C GLY A 87 -3.29 22.98 9.91
N THR A 88 -4.02 22.98 11.02
CA THR A 88 -3.41 23.06 12.35
C THR A 88 -2.90 21.70 12.80
N ILE A 89 -1.94 21.69 13.73
CA ILE A 89 -1.46 20.46 14.38
C ILE A 89 -2.49 19.82 15.32
N ILE A 90 -3.57 20.54 15.65
CA ILE A 90 -4.68 20.04 16.47
C ILE A 90 -5.68 19.36 15.54
N PRO A 91 -6.02 18.07 15.77
CA PRO A 91 -7.00 17.38 14.96
C PRO A 91 -8.43 17.88 15.26
N ARG A 92 -9.32 17.76 14.29
CA ARG A 92 -10.76 17.98 14.48
C ARG A 92 -11.34 16.91 15.41
N GLN A 93 -12.53 17.15 15.94
CA GLN A 93 -13.23 16.10 16.71
C GLN A 93 -13.62 14.95 15.77
N MET A 94 -13.01 13.79 15.97
CA MET A 94 -13.35 12.55 15.29
C MET A 94 -14.63 11.94 15.87
N THR A 95 -15.52 11.50 14.98
CA THR A 95 -16.74 10.73 15.29
C THR A 95 -16.59 9.33 14.71
N VAL A 96 -16.89 8.32 15.51
CA VAL A 96 -16.88 6.91 15.12
C VAL A 96 -18.31 6.38 15.20
N ALA A 97 -18.80 5.82 14.12
CA ALA A 97 -20.14 5.23 14.05
C ALA A 97 -20.11 3.92 13.27
N ALA A 98 -21.10 3.06 13.48
CA ALA A 98 -21.28 1.91 12.61
C ALA A 98 -21.73 2.39 11.22
N ALA A 99 -21.09 1.90 10.16
CA ALA A 99 -21.36 2.33 8.80
C ALA A 99 -22.61 1.64 8.24
N HIS A 100 -23.78 2.15 8.59
CA HIS A 100 -25.03 1.75 7.97
C HIS A 100 -25.33 2.74 6.83
N ASN A 101 -25.29 2.27 5.57
CA ASN A 101 -25.44 3.11 4.38
C ASN A 101 -24.48 4.32 4.35
N PRO A 102 -23.17 4.07 4.19
CA PRO A 102 -22.14 5.12 4.20
C PRO A 102 -22.41 6.18 3.14
N THR A 103 -22.35 7.44 3.54
CA THR A 103 -22.54 8.59 2.62
C THR A 103 -21.43 8.68 1.58
N ASN A 104 -21.60 9.48 0.53
CA ASN A 104 -20.55 9.73 -0.46
C ASN A 104 -19.38 10.57 0.08
N ALA A 105 -19.48 11.12 1.30
CA ALA A 105 -18.40 11.86 1.95
C ALA A 105 -17.34 10.97 2.62
N VAL A 106 -17.52 9.64 2.56
CA VAL A 106 -16.56 8.64 3.05
C VAL A 106 -16.20 7.64 1.96
N GLN A 107 -15.01 7.06 2.05
CA GLN A 107 -14.48 6.05 1.13
C GLN A 107 -14.06 4.79 1.90
N CYS A 108 -14.16 3.64 1.23
CA CYS A 108 -13.63 2.39 1.74
C CYS A 108 -12.11 2.43 1.67
N GLU A 109 -11.48 2.21 2.81
CA GLU A 109 -10.08 2.45 3.01
C GLU A 109 -9.42 1.33 3.81
N HIS A 110 -8.13 1.11 3.53
CA HIS A 110 -7.29 0.17 4.24
C HIS A 110 -6.66 0.86 5.46
N ALA A 111 -6.76 0.34 6.68
CA ALA A 111 -6.12 0.92 7.87
C ALA A 111 -4.59 1.02 7.70
N LEU A 112 -3.95 -0.08 7.30
CA LEU A 112 -2.60 -0.12 6.76
C LEU A 112 -2.63 0.31 5.29
N GLU A 113 -1.97 1.44 5.00
CA GLU A 113 -1.82 1.94 3.63
C GLU A 113 -0.99 1.00 2.74
N LEU A 114 -1.48 0.75 1.52
CA LEU A 114 -0.85 -0.15 0.55
C LEU A 114 0.56 0.28 0.15
N GLN A 115 0.89 1.58 0.26
CA GLN A 115 2.22 2.09 -0.08
C GLN A 115 3.29 1.61 0.89
N VAL A 116 2.91 1.20 2.12
CA VAL A 116 3.84 0.61 3.10
C VAL A 116 4.35 -0.72 2.57
N VAL A 117 3.44 -1.61 2.20
CA VAL A 117 3.79 -2.94 1.66
C VAL A 117 4.50 -2.81 0.32
N GLN A 118 3.99 -1.94 -0.57
CA GLN A 118 4.67 -1.64 -1.83
C GLN A 118 6.12 -1.20 -1.60
N THR A 119 6.36 -0.29 -0.66
CA THR A 119 7.71 0.20 -0.38
C THR A 119 8.62 -0.94 0.03
N VAL A 120 8.17 -1.79 0.96
CA VAL A 120 8.96 -2.93 1.44
C VAL A 120 9.28 -3.88 0.30
N LEU A 121 8.28 -4.34 -0.45
CA LEU A 121 8.48 -5.29 -1.55
C LEU A 121 9.42 -4.76 -2.64
N LEU A 122 9.33 -3.47 -2.96
CA LEU A 122 10.20 -2.86 -3.97
C LEU A 122 11.61 -2.61 -3.45
N GLN A 123 11.76 -2.05 -2.25
CA GLN A 123 13.08 -1.69 -1.71
C GLN A 123 13.86 -2.91 -1.21
N SER A 124 13.18 -4.00 -0.82
CA SER A 124 13.83 -5.23 -0.39
C SER A 124 14.21 -6.14 -1.56
N HIS A 125 14.02 -5.71 -2.81
CA HIS A 125 14.23 -6.56 -3.99
C HIS A 125 13.38 -7.85 -4.00
N PHE A 126 12.23 -7.86 -3.31
CA PHE A 126 11.34 -9.02 -3.29
C PHE A 126 10.85 -9.39 -4.71
N CYS A 127 10.61 -8.40 -5.58
CA CYS A 127 10.19 -8.68 -6.95
C CYS A 127 11.25 -9.44 -7.77
N ASP A 128 12.54 -9.28 -7.44
CA ASP A 128 13.60 -10.04 -8.09
C ASP A 128 13.58 -11.49 -7.62
N VAL A 129 13.41 -11.72 -6.31
CA VAL A 129 13.21 -13.07 -5.74
C VAL A 129 12.01 -13.75 -6.39
N LEU A 130 10.86 -13.07 -6.46
CA LEU A 130 9.64 -13.60 -7.08
C LEU A 130 9.88 -13.97 -8.55
N THR A 131 10.53 -13.10 -9.31
CA THR A 131 10.84 -13.36 -10.73
C THR A 131 11.72 -14.60 -10.90
N GLN A 132 12.79 -14.71 -10.10
CA GLN A 132 13.70 -15.85 -10.17
C GLN A 132 13.07 -17.13 -9.64
N LEU A 133 12.20 -17.04 -8.63
CA LEU A 133 11.46 -18.17 -8.11
C LEU A 133 10.54 -18.77 -9.18
N ILE A 134 9.73 -17.94 -9.85
CA ILE A 134 8.84 -18.39 -10.93
C ILE A 134 9.64 -19.08 -12.05
N ALA A 135 10.76 -18.48 -12.47
CA ALA A 135 11.62 -19.07 -13.48
C ALA A 135 12.19 -20.43 -13.04
N ALA A 136 12.60 -20.55 -11.78
CA ALA A 136 13.13 -21.78 -11.21
C ALA A 136 12.06 -22.88 -11.08
N GLU A 137 10.86 -22.54 -10.63
CA GLU A 137 9.69 -23.43 -10.54
C GLU A 137 9.33 -24.01 -11.92
N HIS A 138 9.24 -23.16 -12.95
CA HIS A 138 8.97 -23.61 -14.31
C HIS A 138 10.10 -24.49 -14.86
N ALA A 139 11.36 -24.16 -14.59
CA ALA A 139 12.50 -24.97 -15.01
C ALA A 139 12.55 -26.34 -14.31
N ALA A 140 12.04 -26.43 -13.08
CA ALA A 140 11.89 -27.67 -12.32
C ALA A 140 10.70 -28.54 -12.78
N GLY A 141 9.88 -28.04 -13.72
CA GLY A 141 8.68 -28.73 -14.19
C GLY A 141 7.53 -28.70 -13.17
N HIS A 142 7.56 -27.74 -12.23
CA HIS A 142 6.43 -27.48 -11.35
C HIS A 142 5.29 -26.79 -12.12
N ASP A 143 4.12 -26.66 -11.49
CA ASP A 143 2.89 -26.15 -12.10
C ASP A 143 3.10 -24.81 -12.84
N GLU A 144 2.77 -24.75 -14.12
CA GLU A 144 2.82 -23.54 -14.95
C GLU A 144 1.90 -22.42 -14.43
N ASN A 145 0.97 -22.76 -13.53
CA ASN A 145 0.13 -21.80 -12.83
C ASN A 145 0.83 -21.09 -11.67
N ASN A 146 2.08 -21.45 -11.32
CA ASN A 146 2.92 -20.75 -10.35
C ASN A 146 3.42 -19.39 -10.90
N ASN A 147 2.48 -18.53 -11.23
CA ASN A 147 2.74 -17.16 -11.65
C ASN A 147 2.76 -16.20 -10.45
N ALA A 148 3.12 -14.94 -10.70
CA ALA A 148 3.22 -13.91 -9.67
C ALA A 148 1.94 -13.74 -8.85
N ALA A 149 0.77 -13.79 -9.49
CA ALA A 149 -0.51 -13.62 -8.78
C ALA A 149 -0.79 -14.79 -7.83
N HIS A 150 -0.46 -16.02 -8.23
CA HIS A 150 -0.60 -17.20 -7.38
C HIS A 150 0.33 -17.11 -6.16
N ILE A 151 1.62 -16.85 -6.37
CA ILE A 151 2.61 -16.80 -5.29
C ILE A 151 2.34 -15.62 -4.34
N MET A 152 1.87 -14.47 -4.86
CA MET A 152 1.53 -13.30 -4.04
C MET A 152 0.15 -13.39 -3.36
N ALA A 153 -0.64 -14.44 -3.60
CA ALA A 153 -2.01 -14.53 -3.09
C ALA A 153 -2.11 -14.39 -1.57
N GLY A 154 -1.15 -14.97 -0.82
CA GLY A 154 -1.11 -14.83 0.64
C GLY A 154 -0.90 -13.37 1.10
N ILE A 155 -0.06 -12.62 0.38
CA ILE A 155 0.23 -11.21 0.67
C ILE A 155 -1.00 -10.35 0.36
N VAL A 156 -1.61 -10.56 -0.83
CA VAL A 156 -2.83 -9.84 -1.23
C VAL A 156 -3.98 -10.13 -0.26
N GLY A 157 -4.16 -11.39 0.14
CA GLY A 157 -5.18 -11.79 1.09
C GLY A 157 -5.00 -11.17 2.48
N ALA A 158 -3.77 -11.09 2.98
CA ALA A 158 -3.49 -10.42 4.26
C ALA A 158 -3.88 -8.93 4.21
N ILE A 159 -3.49 -8.24 3.13
CA ILE A 159 -3.71 -6.80 2.96
C ILE A 159 -5.19 -6.46 2.78
N ASN A 160 -5.94 -7.25 2.02
CA ASN A 160 -7.36 -7.00 1.76
C ASN A 160 -8.28 -7.70 2.78
N GLY A 161 -7.69 -8.24 3.85
CA GLY A 161 -8.42 -8.85 4.95
C GLY A 161 -9.37 -7.86 5.63
N PRO A 162 -10.44 -8.35 6.26
CA PRO A 162 -11.46 -7.51 6.88
C PRO A 162 -10.87 -6.58 7.96
N GLU A 163 -9.89 -7.03 8.73
CA GLU A 163 -9.22 -6.21 9.76
C GLU A 163 -8.57 -4.94 9.20
N ASN A 164 -8.34 -4.90 7.89
CA ASN A 164 -7.81 -3.72 7.24
C ASN A 164 -8.90 -2.76 6.73
N LEU A 165 -10.18 -3.11 6.63
CA LEU A 165 -11.16 -2.30 5.89
C LEU A 165 -12.06 -1.44 6.79
N PHE A 166 -12.12 -0.12 6.51
CA PHE A 166 -12.94 0.86 7.24
C PHE A 166 -13.51 1.92 6.29
N PHE A 167 -14.53 2.67 6.73
CA PHE A 167 -14.94 3.90 6.05
C PHE A 167 -14.23 5.11 6.64
N LEU A 168 -13.53 5.88 5.80
CA LEU A 168 -12.84 7.09 6.20
C LEU A 168 -13.33 8.29 5.38
N GLN A 169 -13.49 9.45 6.02
CA GLN A 169 -13.82 10.70 5.34
C GLN A 169 -12.87 10.98 4.16
N THR A 170 -13.42 11.34 3.01
CA THR A 170 -12.69 11.41 1.73
C THR A 170 -11.49 12.35 1.74
N ASP A 171 -11.58 13.50 2.42
CA ASP A 171 -10.49 14.47 2.58
C ASP A 171 -9.33 13.90 3.41
N VAL A 172 -9.65 13.25 4.52
CA VAL A 172 -8.67 12.58 5.39
C VAL A 172 -8.04 11.40 4.66
N ASN A 173 -8.84 10.62 3.92
CA ASN A 173 -8.32 9.52 3.11
C ASN A 173 -7.33 10.01 2.03
N SER A 174 -7.70 11.09 1.33
CA SER A 174 -6.84 11.71 0.33
C SER A 174 -5.52 12.24 0.92
N ALA A 175 -5.54 12.69 2.16
CA ALA A 175 -4.36 13.13 2.89
C ALA A 175 -3.48 11.97 3.41
N LYS A 176 -4.10 10.85 3.80
CA LYS A 176 -3.44 9.69 4.40
C LYS A 176 -2.35 9.11 3.52
N ARG A 177 -2.59 8.99 2.22
CA ARG A 177 -1.56 8.60 1.24
C ARG A 177 -0.31 9.46 1.34
N THR A 178 -0.46 10.80 1.33
CA THR A 178 0.68 11.71 1.38
C THR A 178 1.36 11.70 2.75
N TYR A 179 0.59 11.57 3.83
CA TYR A 179 1.11 11.39 5.18
C TYR A 179 2.05 10.18 5.25
N VAL A 180 1.56 9.02 4.79
CA VAL A 180 2.33 7.77 4.79
C VAL A 180 3.56 7.86 3.90
N GLN A 181 3.42 8.39 2.68
CA GLN A 181 4.56 8.57 1.77
C GLN A 181 5.67 9.42 2.41
N LYS A 182 5.32 10.54 3.07
CA LYS A 182 6.30 11.39 3.74
C LYS A 182 6.93 10.68 4.95
N ALA A 183 6.15 9.94 5.73
CA ALA A 183 6.68 9.20 6.88
C ALA A 183 7.68 8.11 6.45
N VAL A 184 7.34 7.35 5.40
CA VAL A 184 8.18 6.27 4.87
C VAL A 184 9.45 6.81 4.22
N ALA A 185 9.38 7.94 3.50
CA ALA A 185 10.54 8.54 2.82
C ALA A 185 11.53 9.23 3.77
N SER A 186 11.15 9.49 5.02
CA SER A 186 12.05 10.02 6.03
C SER A 186 13.13 8.98 6.37
N ASN A 187 14.30 9.41 6.85
CA ASN A 187 15.29 8.52 7.48
C ASN A 187 15.26 8.62 9.01
N ALA A 188 14.41 9.48 9.57
CA ALA A 188 14.25 9.61 11.01
C ALA A 188 13.46 8.43 11.59
N ALA A 189 13.79 8.06 12.83
CA ALA A 189 13.02 7.08 13.61
C ALA A 189 11.61 7.58 13.95
N ALA A 190 11.47 8.89 14.19
CA ALA A 190 10.20 9.58 14.35
C ALA A 190 10.11 10.71 13.30
N PRO A 191 9.49 10.44 12.13
CA PRO A 191 9.34 11.44 11.08
C PRO A 191 8.56 12.67 11.56
N ALA A 192 9.09 13.87 11.35
CA ALA A 192 8.37 15.12 11.58
C ALA A 192 7.69 15.56 10.27
N LEU A 193 6.36 15.54 10.25
CA LEU A 193 5.56 15.85 9.07
C LEU A 193 5.01 17.27 9.19
N SER A 194 5.62 18.20 8.45
CA SER A 194 5.21 19.61 8.46
C SER A 194 3.89 19.81 7.72
N VAL A 195 2.99 20.57 8.34
CA VAL A 195 1.79 21.15 7.71
C VAL A 195 2.12 22.41 6.91
N ALA A 196 3.21 23.12 7.24
CA ALA A 196 3.65 24.36 6.56
C ALA A 196 4.27 24.17 5.17
N SER A 197 4.28 22.96 4.59
CA SER A 197 4.83 22.74 3.26
C SER A 197 3.89 21.93 2.36
N THR A 198 3.15 22.66 1.50
CA THR A 198 2.43 22.21 0.27
C THR A 198 1.26 21.23 0.50
N PRO A 199 0.56 20.76 -0.55
CA PRO A 199 -0.70 21.18 -1.20
C PRO A 199 -1.97 21.13 -0.30
N THR A 200 -3.17 21.42 -0.85
CA THR A 200 -4.48 21.44 -0.14
C THR A 200 -4.77 20.23 0.76
N ASN A 201 -4.16 19.07 0.48
CA ASN A 201 -4.38 17.82 1.22
C ASN A 201 -3.58 17.71 2.53
N SER A 202 -2.53 18.50 2.78
CA SER A 202 -1.82 18.48 4.06
C SER A 202 -2.63 19.04 5.24
N GLN A 203 -3.71 19.75 4.93
CA GLN A 203 -4.59 20.35 5.93
C GLN A 203 -5.21 19.32 6.89
N ALA A 204 -5.35 18.07 6.44
CA ALA A 204 -5.93 16.97 7.22
C ALA A 204 -4.88 16.05 7.87
N PHE A 205 -3.58 16.41 7.90
CA PHE A 205 -2.56 15.54 8.50
C PHE A 205 -2.77 15.27 9.99
N ALA A 206 -3.26 16.25 10.76
CA ALA A 206 -3.62 16.02 12.16
C ALA A 206 -4.78 15.02 12.29
N ASP A 207 -5.77 15.08 11.39
CA ASP A 207 -6.89 14.14 11.36
C ASP A 207 -6.45 12.73 10.97
N VAL A 208 -5.54 12.61 9.99
CA VAL A 208 -4.90 11.33 9.64
C VAL A 208 -4.18 10.76 10.86
N HIS A 209 -3.38 11.58 11.55
CA HIS A 209 -2.66 11.17 12.75
C HIS A 209 -3.63 10.68 13.84
N GLN A 210 -4.74 11.38 14.07
CA GLN A 210 -5.77 10.93 15.02
C GLN A 210 -6.42 9.63 14.59
N PHE A 211 -6.72 9.46 13.31
CA PHE A 211 -7.34 8.24 12.76
C PHE A 211 -6.43 7.01 12.95
N ILE A 212 -5.17 7.08 12.53
CA ILE A 212 -4.24 5.93 12.60
C ILE A 212 -3.89 5.52 14.04
N HIS A 213 -4.05 6.44 15.00
CA HIS A 213 -3.86 6.19 16.44
C HIS A 213 -5.16 5.83 17.18
N ASN A 214 -6.30 5.71 16.48
CA ASN A 214 -7.48 5.10 17.07
C ASN A 214 -7.17 3.64 17.41
N ALA A 215 -7.54 3.16 18.60
CA ALA A 215 -7.18 1.82 19.08
C ALA A 215 -7.57 0.69 18.12
N ALA A 216 -8.76 0.76 17.50
CA ALA A 216 -9.20 -0.27 16.55
C ALA A 216 -8.39 -0.23 15.24
N ILE A 217 -8.10 0.98 14.74
CA ILE A 217 -7.30 1.18 13.52
C ILE A 217 -5.85 0.78 13.73
N GLN A 218 -5.25 1.20 14.85
CA GLN A 218 -3.87 0.88 15.18
C GLN A 218 -3.68 -0.61 15.38
N GLN A 219 -4.59 -1.28 16.10
CA GLN A 219 -4.56 -2.74 16.27
C GLN A 219 -4.71 -3.44 14.91
N GLY A 220 -5.77 -3.15 14.16
CA GLY A 220 -6.04 -3.80 12.87
C GLY A 220 -4.91 -3.59 11.85
N SER A 221 -4.38 -2.37 11.72
CA SER A 221 -3.25 -2.09 10.83
C SER A 221 -1.96 -2.80 11.25
N THR A 222 -1.70 -2.94 12.56
CA THR A 222 -0.53 -3.66 13.08
C THR A 222 -0.65 -5.16 12.81
N ASP A 223 -1.83 -5.75 13.03
CA ASP A 223 -2.09 -7.17 12.77
C ASP A 223 -1.95 -7.50 11.28
N VAL A 224 -2.47 -6.62 10.41
CA VAL A 224 -2.33 -6.75 8.95
C VAL A 224 -0.87 -6.62 8.51
N ALA A 225 -0.11 -5.69 9.11
CA ALA A 225 1.32 -5.53 8.83
C ALA A 225 2.10 -6.80 9.19
N HIS A 226 1.79 -7.40 10.35
CA HIS A 226 2.39 -8.67 10.77
C HIS A 226 2.00 -9.83 9.85
N ALA A 227 0.71 -9.93 9.48
CA ALA A 227 0.24 -10.95 8.55
C ALA A 227 0.91 -10.85 7.17
N ALA A 228 1.14 -9.63 6.68
CA ALA A 228 1.88 -9.39 5.45
C ALA A 228 3.35 -9.86 5.56
N ASP A 229 4.03 -9.57 6.67
CA ASP A 229 5.41 -10.08 6.91
C ASP A 229 5.46 -11.61 6.93
N VAL A 230 4.48 -12.27 7.57
CA VAL A 230 4.36 -13.74 7.58
C VAL A 230 4.16 -14.28 6.16
N ALA A 231 3.27 -13.67 5.38
CA ALA A 231 3.02 -14.08 3.99
C ALA A 231 4.24 -13.88 3.09
N ILE A 232 4.99 -12.78 3.26
CA ILE A 232 6.26 -12.55 2.57
C ILE A 232 7.27 -13.63 2.95
N ALA A 233 7.42 -13.93 4.25
CA ALA A 233 8.33 -14.95 4.73
C ALA A 233 8.03 -16.34 4.16
N ALA A 234 6.76 -16.68 3.92
CA ALA A 234 6.36 -17.93 3.28
C ALA A 234 6.89 -18.04 1.83
N VAL A 235 6.83 -16.96 1.05
CA VAL A 235 7.38 -16.92 -0.32
C VAL A 235 8.90 -17.05 -0.29
N ILE A 236 9.57 -16.35 0.63
CA ILE A 236 11.02 -16.44 0.80
C ILE A 236 11.44 -17.84 1.23
N HIS A 237 10.68 -18.49 2.10
CA HIS A 237 10.92 -19.88 2.49
C HIS A 237 10.81 -20.82 1.29
N LEU A 238 9.76 -20.68 0.47
CA LEU A 238 9.60 -21.45 -0.77
C LEU A 238 10.81 -21.29 -1.69
N ALA A 239 11.27 -20.05 -1.91
CA ALA A 239 12.48 -19.78 -2.69
C ALA A 239 13.75 -20.38 -2.10
N THR A 240 13.86 -20.44 -0.78
CA THR A 240 15.04 -20.96 -0.08
C THR A 240 15.14 -22.49 -0.16
N VAL A 241 13.99 -23.19 -0.12
CA VAL A 241 13.97 -24.66 -0.09
C VAL A 241 13.90 -25.31 -1.48
N LEU A 242 13.66 -24.53 -2.54
CA LEU A 242 13.60 -25.04 -3.91
C LEU A 242 14.95 -25.65 -4.33
N GLN A 243 14.91 -26.86 -4.89
CA GLN A 243 16.11 -27.59 -5.34
C GLN A 243 15.94 -28.20 -6.74
N PRO A 244 16.99 -28.14 -7.59
CA PRO A 244 18.25 -27.41 -7.38
C PRO A 244 18.01 -25.90 -7.40
N GLN A 245 18.62 -25.15 -6.47
CA GLN A 245 18.48 -23.69 -6.43
C GLN A 245 19.37 -23.04 -7.51
N PRO A 246 18.80 -22.32 -8.50
CA PRO A 246 19.62 -21.62 -9.50
C PRO A 246 20.42 -20.47 -8.88
N ALA A 247 21.61 -20.19 -9.42
CA ALA A 247 22.48 -19.11 -8.94
C ALA A 247 21.77 -17.74 -8.89
N ALA A 248 20.94 -17.43 -9.90
CA ALA A 248 20.18 -16.18 -9.93
C ALA A 248 19.15 -16.06 -8.78
N LEU A 249 18.52 -17.17 -8.38
CA LEU A 249 17.61 -17.19 -7.24
C LEU A 249 18.37 -17.04 -5.92
N HIS A 250 19.51 -17.71 -5.80
CA HIS A 250 20.41 -17.57 -4.65
C HIS A 250 20.87 -16.11 -4.46
N ASP A 251 21.31 -15.45 -5.53
CA ASP A 251 21.79 -14.07 -5.49
C ASP A 251 20.66 -13.09 -5.16
N ALA A 252 19.46 -13.29 -5.72
CA ALA A 252 18.29 -12.49 -5.38
C ALA A 252 17.89 -12.64 -3.90
N LEU A 253 17.94 -13.86 -3.36
CA LEU A 253 17.69 -14.12 -1.93
C LEU A 253 18.73 -13.44 -1.04
N ALA A 254 20.01 -13.46 -1.43
CA ALA A 254 21.07 -12.80 -0.66
C ALA A 254 20.84 -11.27 -0.56
N VAL A 255 20.45 -10.63 -1.67
CA VAL A 255 20.11 -9.20 -1.67
C VAL A 255 18.90 -8.93 -0.78
N TYR A 256 17.81 -9.70 -0.95
CA TYR A 256 16.61 -9.56 -0.11
C TYR A 256 16.91 -9.72 1.39
N ASN A 257 17.66 -10.77 1.75
CA ASN A 257 18.00 -11.06 3.14
C ASN A 257 18.84 -9.94 3.77
N GLY A 258 19.76 -9.32 3.00
CA GLY A 258 20.51 -8.15 3.48
C GLY A 258 19.61 -6.97 3.86
N HIS A 259 18.54 -6.72 3.09
CA HIS A 259 17.54 -5.70 3.43
C HIS A 259 16.67 -6.09 4.62
N PHE A 260 16.26 -7.36 4.69
CA PHE A 260 15.47 -7.89 5.81
C PHE A 260 16.25 -7.79 7.13
N GLU A 261 17.53 -8.17 7.15
CA GLU A 261 18.42 -8.06 8.30
C GLU A 261 18.66 -6.59 8.72
N ALA A 262 18.63 -5.66 7.75
CA ALA A 262 18.65 -4.22 8.02
C ALA A 262 17.31 -3.67 8.57
N GLY A 263 16.31 -4.52 8.77
CA GLY A 263 15.02 -4.18 9.38
C GLY A 263 13.96 -3.70 8.38
N LEU A 264 14.14 -3.91 7.07
CA LEU A 264 13.13 -3.56 6.08
C LEU A 264 12.01 -4.61 6.05
N THR A 265 11.01 -4.41 6.89
CA THR A 265 9.77 -5.22 6.95
C THR A 265 8.52 -4.34 6.91
N VAL A 266 7.35 -4.92 6.64
CA VAL A 266 6.07 -4.20 6.64
C VAL A 266 5.78 -3.68 8.03
N THR A 267 5.93 -4.52 9.06
CA THR A 267 5.71 -4.13 10.46
C THR A 267 6.65 -2.99 10.87
N HIS A 268 7.94 -3.10 10.56
CA HIS A 268 8.90 -2.05 10.91
C HIS A 268 8.57 -0.73 10.20
N THR A 269 8.28 -0.81 8.90
CA THR A 269 7.93 0.37 8.10
C THR A 269 6.63 1.02 8.58
N TRP A 270 5.62 0.24 8.96
CA TRP A 270 4.39 0.76 9.53
C TRP A 270 4.60 1.40 10.90
N ASN A 271 5.42 0.80 11.77
CA ASN A 271 5.76 1.38 13.06
C ASN A 271 6.43 2.75 12.92
N ARG A 272 7.20 2.97 11.85
CA ARG A 272 7.76 4.30 11.53
C ARG A 272 6.68 5.31 11.11
N VAL A 273 5.63 4.87 10.42
CA VAL A 273 4.45 5.69 10.11
C VAL A 273 3.68 6.07 11.38
N LEU A 274 3.48 5.10 12.28
CA LEU A 274 2.84 5.34 13.58
C LEU A 274 3.68 6.27 14.46
N ALA A 275 5.02 6.20 14.38
CA ALA A 275 5.92 7.10 15.11
C ALA A 275 6.02 8.51 14.51
N ALA A 276 5.38 8.78 13.37
CA ALA A 276 5.41 10.08 12.75
C ALA A 276 4.61 11.10 13.58
N THR A 277 5.12 12.33 13.65
CA THR A 277 4.51 13.44 14.38
C THR A 277 4.13 14.55 13.43
N VAL A 278 2.99 15.19 13.66
CA VAL A 278 2.56 16.36 12.88
C VAL A 278 3.14 17.61 13.52
N VAL A 279 3.89 18.39 12.76
CA VAL A 279 4.54 19.63 13.21
C VAL A 279 4.06 20.82 12.41
N ALA A 280 4.15 22.01 13.01
CA ALA A 280 3.83 23.28 12.35
C ALA A 280 4.72 23.47 11.10
#